data_AF-A0A524H9F3-F1
#
_entry.id   AF-A0A524H9F3-F1
#
_cell.length_a   1.000
_cell.length_b   1.000
_cell.length_c   1.000
_cell.angle_alpha   90.00
_cell.angle_beta   90.00
_cell.angle_gamma   90.00
#
_symmetry.space_group_name_H-M   'P 1'
#
loop_
_entity.id
_entity.type
_entity.pdbx_description
1 polymer ?
#
loop_
_entity_poly.entity_id
_entity_poly.type
_entity_poly.pdbx_seq_one_letter_code
_entity_poly.pdbx_strand_id
1 'polypeptide(L)'
;MSIRTTLTPAVYHGLNKKPPFFEGWYFKLVSADERHKVAIIPGVILGQDAHAFIQILDGVDGTTAYLKFPFQDFKADDRRFAIGLAENRFDNNHLQLAINDPQCQLTGEVHLGPLNPWPVTWLSPGIMGWYAWVPRMECYHGVLSFSHS
;
A
#
# COMPACT_ATOMS: atom_id res chain seq x y z
N MET A 1 14.37 -5.41 12.61
CA MET A 1 13.35 -4.33 12.59
C MET A 1 13.59 -3.48 13.83
N SER A 2 13.47 -2.16 13.74
CA SER A 2 13.55 -1.28 14.90
C SER A 2 12.20 -1.26 15.62
N ILE A 3 12.19 -1.04 16.94
CA ILE A 3 10.96 -0.91 17.76
C ILE A 3 9.99 0.10 17.12
N ARG A 4 10.53 1.17 16.52
CA ARG A 4 9.74 2.21 15.86
C ARG A 4 8.98 1.69 14.63
N THR A 5 9.63 0.88 13.78
CA THR A 5 9.01 0.35 12.56
C THR A 5 7.90 -0.64 12.91
N THR A 6 8.07 -1.42 13.98
CA THR A 6 7.02 -2.33 14.51
C THR A 6 5.76 -1.58 14.98
N LEU A 7 5.90 -0.34 15.44
CA LEU A 7 4.78 0.49 15.90
C LEU A 7 4.17 1.36 14.79
N THR A 8 4.76 1.38 13.59
CA THR A 8 4.28 2.13 12.43
C THR A 8 4.11 1.21 11.22
N PRO A 9 3.13 0.28 11.24
CA PRO A 9 3.00 -0.77 10.23
C PRO A 9 2.70 -0.24 8.82
N ALA A 10 2.29 1.02 8.70
CA ALA A 10 2.02 1.67 7.43
C ALA A 10 3.30 2.13 6.70
N VAL A 11 4.36 2.47 7.43
CA VAL A 11 5.60 3.06 6.85
C VAL A 11 6.35 2.01 6.04
N TYR A 12 7.11 2.42 5.02
CA TYR A 12 7.97 1.50 4.27
C TYR A 12 9.08 0.88 5.12
N HIS A 13 9.18 -0.45 5.11
CA HIS A 13 10.13 -1.23 5.90
C HIS A 13 11.36 -1.68 5.12
N GLY A 14 11.40 -1.41 3.81
CA GLY A 14 12.42 -1.91 2.89
C GLY A 14 13.75 -1.15 2.84
N LEU A 15 13.88 0.02 3.50
CA LEU A 15 15.07 0.88 3.39
C LEU A 15 16.41 0.18 3.70
N ASN A 16 16.41 -0.81 4.59
CA ASN A 16 17.61 -1.57 5.00
C ASN A 16 17.48 -3.08 4.72
N LYS A 17 16.58 -3.48 3.82
CA LYS A 17 16.35 -4.88 3.50
C LYS A 17 17.25 -5.33 2.34
N LYS A 18 17.72 -6.57 2.41
CA LYS A 18 18.41 -7.23 1.29
C LYS A 18 17.38 -7.98 0.44
N PRO A 19 17.56 -8.05 -0.89
CA PRO A 19 16.74 -8.92 -1.73
C PRO A 19 16.76 -10.40 -1.28
N PRO A 20 15.68 -11.17 -1.49
CA PRO A 20 14.40 -10.73 -2.04
C PRO A 20 13.55 -10.02 -0.98
N PHE A 21 12.89 -8.93 -1.37
CA PHE A 21 11.98 -8.19 -0.50
C PHE A 21 10.81 -7.64 -1.32
N PHE A 22 9.62 -7.67 -0.72
CA PHE A 22 8.39 -7.14 -1.30
C PHE A 22 7.63 -6.39 -0.23
N GLU A 23 7.06 -5.25 -0.61
CA GLU A 23 6.12 -4.52 0.24
C GLU A 23 5.07 -3.83 -0.64
N GLY A 24 3.82 -3.86 -0.19
CA GLY A 24 2.70 -3.25 -0.89
C GLY A 24 1.61 -2.84 0.07
N TRP A 25 0.80 -1.86 -0.34
CA TRP A 25 -0.25 -1.27 0.49
C TRP A 25 -1.59 -1.41 -0.23
N TYR A 26 -2.59 -1.92 0.47
CA TYR A 26 -3.88 -2.26 -0.14
C TYR A 26 -4.93 -1.21 0.21
N PHE A 27 -5.40 -0.47 -0.80
CA PHE A 27 -6.50 0.46 -0.67
C PHE A 27 -7.73 -0.13 -1.36
N LYS A 28 -8.80 -0.36 -0.61
CA LYS A 28 -10.10 -0.77 -1.16
C LYS A 28 -11.08 0.40 -1.06
N LEU A 29 -11.53 0.87 -2.20
CA LEU A 29 -12.46 1.97 -2.33
C LEU A 29 -13.79 1.42 -2.85
N VAL A 30 -14.88 1.76 -2.15
CA VAL A 30 -16.24 1.39 -2.53
C VAL A 30 -17.09 2.65 -2.45
N SER A 31 -17.82 2.96 -3.52
CA SER A 31 -18.74 4.11 -3.52
C SER A 31 -19.90 3.88 -2.56
N ALA A 32 -20.51 4.96 -2.06
CA ALA A 32 -21.63 4.88 -1.12
C ALA A 32 -22.86 4.15 -1.68
N ASP A 33 -23.05 4.18 -3.01
CA ASP A 33 -24.09 3.44 -3.72
C ASP A 33 -23.66 2.01 -4.12
N GLU A 34 -22.45 1.60 -3.72
CA GLU A 34 -21.79 0.32 -4.00
C GLU A 34 -21.65 -0.02 -5.49
N ARG A 35 -21.88 0.94 -6.39
CA ARG A 35 -21.79 0.71 -7.84
C ARG A 35 -20.35 0.67 -8.33
N HIS A 36 -19.44 1.35 -7.64
CA HIS A 36 -18.03 1.40 -7.98
C HIS A 36 -17.22 0.75 -6.86
N LYS A 37 -16.37 -0.21 -7.25
CA LYS A 37 -15.49 -0.93 -6.35
C LYS A 37 -14.14 -1.00 -7.02
N VAL A 38 -13.12 -0.42 -6.42
CA VAL A 38 -11.75 -0.48 -6.96
C VAL A 38 -10.78 -0.80 -5.83
N ALA A 39 -9.84 -1.69 -6.09
CA ALA A 39 -8.70 -1.90 -5.23
C ALA A 39 -7.43 -1.40 -5.91
N ILE A 40 -6.65 -0.59 -5.19
CA ILE A 40 -5.41 0.00 -5.67
C ILE A 40 -4.29 -0.44 -4.75
N ILE A 41 -3.23 -0.98 -5.33
CA ILE A 41 -2.13 -1.59 -4.61
C ILE A 41 -0.80 -1.03 -5.15
N PRO A 42 -0.31 0.10 -4.62
CA PRO A 42 1.09 0.46 -4.82
C PRO A 42 2.00 -0.53 -4.10
N GLY A 43 3.17 -0.80 -4.68
CA GLY A 43 4.18 -1.62 -4.03
C GLY A 43 5.53 -1.57 -4.71
N VAL A 44 6.48 -2.30 -4.12
CA VAL A 44 7.87 -2.36 -4.56
C VAL A 44 8.44 -3.76 -4.34
N ILE A 45 9.22 -4.20 -5.33
CA ILE A 45 9.96 -5.47 -5.33
C ILE A 45 11.45 -5.15 -5.40
N LEU A 46 12.21 -5.67 -4.44
CA LEU A 46 13.67 -5.75 -4.47
C LEU A 46 14.06 -7.19 -4.80
N GLY A 47 14.71 -7.40 -5.94
CA GLY A 47 14.99 -8.74 -6.45
C GLY A 47 15.79 -8.69 -7.75
N GLN A 48 15.77 -9.81 -8.48
CA GLN A 48 16.41 -9.92 -9.79
C GLN A 48 15.72 -9.05 -10.86
N ASP A 49 14.39 -8.86 -10.74
CA ASP A 49 13.60 -7.88 -11.50
C ASP A 49 13.09 -6.80 -10.54
N ALA A 50 13.99 -5.93 -10.05
CA ALA A 50 13.62 -4.89 -9.10
C ALA A 50 12.79 -3.79 -9.78
N HIS A 51 11.56 -3.61 -9.32
CA HIS A 51 10.65 -2.61 -9.87
C HIS A 51 9.64 -2.14 -8.81
N ALA A 52 9.08 -0.97 -9.05
CA ALA A 52 7.89 -0.51 -8.36
C ALA A 52 6.66 -0.85 -9.21
N PHE A 53 5.49 -0.92 -8.59
CA PHE A 53 4.27 -1.20 -9.33
C PHE A 53 3.04 -0.54 -8.70
N ILE A 54 2.01 -0.37 -9.52
CA ILE A 54 0.65 -0.11 -9.08
C ILE A 54 -0.24 -1.18 -9.70
N GLN A 55 -0.87 -1.99 -8.87
CA GLN A 55 -1.88 -2.94 -9.30
C GLN A 55 -3.27 -2.35 -9.04
N ILE A 56 -4.15 -2.41 -10.04
CA ILE A 56 -5.51 -1.93 -9.98
C ILE A 56 -6.43 -3.10 -10.27
N LEU A 57 -7.44 -3.29 -9.42
CA LEU A 57 -8.48 -4.29 -9.61
C LEU A 57 -9.83 -3.58 -9.65
N ASP A 58 -10.51 -3.69 -10.78
CA ASP A 58 -11.90 -3.25 -10.93
C ASP A 58 -12.82 -4.36 -10.41
N GLY A 59 -13.55 -4.07 -9.33
CA GLY A 59 -14.48 -4.99 -8.69
C GLY A 59 -15.86 -5.07 -9.36
N VAL A 60 -16.12 -4.25 -10.38
CA VAL A 60 -17.37 -4.25 -11.17
C VAL A 60 -17.19 -5.13 -12.39
N ASP A 61 -16.16 -4.84 -13.20
CA ASP A 61 -15.90 -5.57 -14.45
C ASP A 61 -14.97 -6.78 -14.26
N GLY A 62 -14.38 -6.93 -13.07
CA GLY A 62 -13.43 -8.00 -12.75
C GLY A 62 -12.09 -7.88 -13.48
N THR A 63 -11.78 -6.69 -14.00
CA THR A 63 -10.55 -6.43 -14.75
C THR A 63 -9.41 -6.09 -13.81
N THR A 64 -8.18 -6.35 -14.26
CA THR A 64 -6.97 -6.05 -13.50
C THR A 64 -5.93 -5.41 -14.39
N ALA A 65 -5.29 -4.35 -13.90
CA ALA A 65 -4.12 -3.75 -14.53
C ALA A 65 -2.92 -3.86 -13.60
N TYR A 66 -1.75 -4.15 -14.16
CA TYR A 66 -0.49 -4.22 -13.42
C TYR A 66 0.53 -3.33 -14.11
N LEU A 67 0.78 -2.18 -13.49
CA LEU A 67 1.61 -1.13 -14.07
C LEU A 67 2.99 -1.21 -13.43
N LYS A 68 4.00 -1.48 -14.24
CA LYS A 68 5.40 -1.52 -13.81
C LYS A 68 6.03 -0.14 -13.94
N PHE A 69 6.79 0.23 -12.92
CA PHE A 69 7.57 1.46 -12.91
C PHE A 69 9.02 1.15 -12.54
N PRO A 70 9.98 1.92 -13.06
CA PRO A 70 11.37 1.86 -12.62
C PRO A 70 11.47 1.96 -11.10
N PHE A 71 12.32 1.13 -10.48
CA PHE A 71 12.53 1.17 -9.03
C PHE A 71 12.90 2.56 -8.50
N GLN A 72 13.66 3.34 -9.28
CA GLN A 72 14.07 4.71 -8.94
C GLN A 72 12.92 5.72 -8.80
N ASP A 73 11.74 5.41 -9.35
CA ASP A 73 10.56 6.27 -9.27
C ASP A 73 9.78 6.05 -7.97
N PHE A 74 10.10 5.00 -7.22
CA PHE A 74 9.56 4.74 -5.90
C PHE A 74 10.25 5.60 -4.85
N LYS A 75 9.44 6.33 -4.09
CA LYS A 75 9.86 7.16 -2.97
C LYS A 75 9.01 6.81 -1.77
N ALA A 76 9.63 6.66 -0.62
CA ALA A 76 8.92 6.48 0.64
C ALA A 76 9.58 7.30 1.74
N ASP A 77 8.75 7.82 2.64
CA ASP A 77 9.20 8.50 3.85
C ASP A 77 9.54 7.47 4.95
N ASP A 78 10.59 7.73 5.73
CA ASP A 78 11.10 6.83 6.77
C ASP A 78 10.41 7.04 8.14
N ARG A 79 9.54 8.04 8.24
CA ARG A 79 8.91 8.50 9.49
C ARG A 79 7.40 8.47 9.46
N ARG A 80 6.78 8.68 8.31
CA ARG A 80 5.32 8.65 8.11
C ARG A 80 4.94 7.81 6.91
N PHE A 81 3.69 7.36 6.89
CA PHE A 81 3.16 6.71 5.69
C PHE A 81 2.97 7.75 4.60
N ALA A 82 3.91 7.76 3.66
CA ALA A 82 3.87 8.57 2.47
C ALA A 82 4.67 7.84 1.38
N ILE A 83 4.00 7.47 0.31
CA ILE A 83 4.58 6.78 -0.84
C ILE A 83 4.35 7.61 -2.07
N GLY A 84 5.41 7.82 -2.83
CA GLY A 84 5.38 8.39 -4.16
C GLY A 84 5.81 7.35 -5.18
N LEU A 85 5.10 7.31 -6.30
CA LEU A 85 5.44 6.43 -7.41
C LEU A 85 5.17 7.19 -8.72
N ALA A 86 6.24 7.70 -9.32
CA ALA A 86 6.17 8.68 -10.42
C ALA A 86 5.30 9.91 -10.04
N GLU A 87 4.13 10.09 -10.67
CA GLU A 87 3.17 11.16 -10.39
C GLU A 87 2.12 10.78 -9.32
N ASN A 88 2.05 9.50 -8.93
CA ASN A 88 1.07 9.00 -7.97
C ASN A 88 1.55 9.21 -6.53
N ARG A 89 0.63 9.53 -5.61
CA ARG A 89 0.91 9.76 -4.19
C ARG A 89 -0.08 8.99 -3.33
N PHE A 90 0.40 8.38 -2.25
CA PHE A 90 -0.40 7.64 -1.30
C PHE A 90 0.04 8.00 0.13
N ASP A 91 -0.91 8.40 0.95
CA ASP A 91 -0.70 8.65 2.37
C ASP A 91 -1.94 8.24 3.19
N ASN A 92 -1.93 8.53 4.49
CA ASN A 92 -2.98 8.12 5.41
C ASN A 92 -4.33 8.79 5.13
N ASN A 93 -4.33 9.95 4.49
CA ASN A 93 -5.49 10.82 4.35
C ASN A 93 -5.88 11.04 2.89
N HIS A 94 -5.06 10.57 1.94
CA HIS A 94 -5.22 10.91 0.54
C HIS A 94 -4.51 9.94 -0.41
N LEU A 95 -5.15 9.69 -1.55
CA LEU A 95 -4.58 9.03 -2.72
C LEU A 95 -4.72 9.96 -3.93
N GLN A 96 -3.61 10.21 -4.63
CA GLN A 96 -3.60 10.89 -5.92
C GLN A 96 -3.09 9.91 -6.98
N LEU A 97 -3.89 9.75 -8.02
CA LEU A 97 -3.62 8.87 -9.14
C LEU A 97 -3.53 9.70 -10.42
N ALA A 98 -2.46 9.48 -11.16
CA ALA A 98 -2.19 10.07 -12.46
C ALA A 98 -1.63 8.97 -13.36
N ILE A 99 -2.53 8.11 -13.82
CA ILE A 99 -2.21 6.90 -14.58
C ILE A 99 -2.76 7.08 -15.99
N ASN A 100 -1.86 7.05 -16.95
CA ASN A 100 -2.16 7.11 -18.38
C ASN A 100 -1.41 5.97 -19.08
N ASP A 101 -1.97 4.76 -18.99
CA ASP A 101 -1.41 3.55 -19.60
C ASP A 101 -2.43 2.90 -20.54
N PRO A 102 -2.02 2.23 -21.63
CA PRO A 102 -2.95 1.49 -22.50
C PRO A 102 -3.80 0.44 -21.77
N GLN A 103 -3.31 -0.13 -20.66
CA GLN A 103 -4.03 -1.11 -19.84
C GLN A 103 -5.02 -0.46 -18.87
N CYS A 104 -4.80 0.79 -18.47
CA CYS A 104 -5.63 1.51 -17.51
C CYS A 104 -5.41 3.02 -17.61
N GLN A 105 -6.51 3.76 -17.69
CA GLN A 105 -6.50 5.22 -17.54
C GLN A 105 -7.26 5.56 -16.27
N LEU A 106 -6.55 6.09 -15.28
CA LEU A 106 -7.11 6.43 -13.99
C LEU A 106 -6.49 7.74 -13.50
N THR A 107 -7.30 8.78 -13.40
CA THR A 107 -6.87 10.07 -12.89
C THR A 107 -7.88 10.56 -11.87
N GLY A 108 -7.39 11.03 -10.73
CA GLY A 108 -8.24 11.57 -9.69
C GLY A 108 -7.57 11.61 -8.33
N GLU A 109 -8.25 12.24 -7.40
CA GLU A 109 -7.84 12.35 -6.01
C GLU A 109 -8.96 11.82 -5.11
N VAL A 110 -8.57 11.04 -4.11
CA VAL A 110 -9.48 10.50 -3.11
C VAL A 110 -8.98 10.96 -1.75
N HIS A 111 -9.79 11.75 -1.06
CA HIS A 111 -9.54 12.11 0.32
C HIS A 111 -10.18 11.07 1.23
N LEU A 112 -9.37 10.52 2.12
CA LEU A 112 -9.83 9.60 3.16
C LEU A 112 -10.17 10.42 4.41
N GLY A 113 -11.36 10.16 4.96
CA GLY A 113 -11.70 10.59 6.31
C GLY A 113 -10.74 10.00 7.35
N PRO A 114 -10.82 10.44 8.62
CA PRO A 114 -9.93 9.98 9.68
C PRO A 114 -9.87 8.45 9.71
N LEU A 115 -8.67 7.90 9.64
CA LEU A 115 -8.50 6.47 9.74
C LEU A 115 -9.00 6.00 11.11
N ASN A 116 -9.76 4.91 11.12
CA ASN A 116 -9.94 4.07 12.31
C ASN A 116 -8.94 2.92 12.20
N PRO A 117 -7.64 3.16 12.50
CA PRO A 117 -6.64 2.13 12.39
C PRO A 117 -6.98 0.98 13.32
N TRP A 118 -6.65 -0.23 12.89
CA TRP A 118 -6.70 -1.39 13.78
C TRP A 118 -5.88 -1.10 15.05
N PRO A 119 -6.40 -1.34 16.25
CA PRO A 119 -5.69 -1.00 17.48
C PRO A 119 -4.36 -1.75 17.54
N VAL A 120 -3.26 -1.01 17.40
CA VAL A 120 -1.89 -1.52 17.48
C VAL A 120 -1.51 -1.57 18.96
N THR A 121 -1.46 -2.76 19.55
CA THR A 121 -1.00 -2.95 20.93
C THR A 121 0.28 -3.77 20.96
N TRP A 122 1.05 -3.73 22.06
CA TRP A 122 2.24 -4.58 22.23
C TRP A 122 1.97 -6.06 22.00
N LEU A 123 0.77 -6.52 22.37
CA LEU A 123 0.31 -7.90 22.22
C LEU A 123 -0.31 -8.18 20.83
N SER A 124 -0.56 -7.15 20.03
CA SER A 124 -1.11 -7.25 18.67
C SER A 124 -0.67 -6.06 17.82
N PRO A 125 0.56 -6.06 17.31
CA PRO A 125 1.05 -4.98 16.44
C PRO A 125 0.49 -5.14 15.02
N GLY A 126 -0.81 -4.86 14.87
CA GLY A 126 -1.54 -4.93 13.61
C GLY A 126 -2.43 -6.16 13.46
N ILE A 127 -3.01 -6.32 12.27
CA ILE A 127 -4.00 -7.38 11.93
C ILE A 127 -3.44 -8.81 12.09
N MET A 128 -2.12 -8.98 12.00
CA MET A 128 -1.48 -10.28 12.19
C MET A 128 -1.36 -10.69 13.66
N GLY A 129 -1.72 -9.81 14.61
CA GLY A 129 -1.59 -10.11 16.04
C GLY A 129 -0.16 -10.52 16.40
N TRP A 130 0.00 -11.56 17.22
CA TRP A 130 1.32 -12.05 17.65
C TRP A 130 2.24 -12.53 16.52
N TYR A 131 1.70 -12.86 15.34
CA TYR A 131 2.49 -13.29 14.17
C TYR A 131 3.39 -12.18 13.60
N ALA A 132 3.11 -10.91 13.91
CA ALA A 132 4.00 -9.80 13.59
C ALA A 132 5.39 -9.92 14.27
N TRP A 133 5.51 -10.74 15.33
CA TRP A 133 6.77 -11.01 16.03
C TRP A 133 7.53 -12.23 15.48
N VAL A 134 6.97 -12.99 14.54
CA VAL A 134 7.62 -14.19 13.98
C VAL A 134 8.63 -13.79 12.90
N PRO A 135 9.94 -13.97 13.11
CA PRO A 135 10.94 -13.65 12.09
C PRO A 135 10.84 -14.61 10.89
N ARG A 136 11.11 -14.10 9.68
CA ARG A 136 11.16 -14.84 8.39
C ARG A 136 9.81 -15.25 7.77
N MET A 137 8.71 -14.58 8.06
CA MET A 137 7.49 -14.74 7.25
C MET A 137 7.66 -14.11 5.85
N GLU A 138 7.07 -14.75 4.85
CA GLU A 138 7.20 -14.38 3.43
C GLU A 138 6.52 -13.05 3.09
N CYS A 139 5.50 -12.64 3.87
CA CYS A 139 4.79 -11.37 3.73
C CYS A 139 4.29 -10.89 5.11
N TYR A 140 4.38 -9.58 5.35
CA TYR A 140 3.72 -8.93 6.49
C TYR A 140 2.48 -8.21 5.96
N HIS A 141 1.33 -8.45 6.58
CA HIS A 141 0.07 -7.83 6.18
C HIS A 141 -0.35 -6.80 7.23
N GLY A 142 -0.65 -5.58 6.80
CA GLY A 142 -1.21 -4.53 7.65
C GLY A 142 -2.54 -4.08 7.07
N VAL A 143 -3.61 -4.13 7.86
CA VAL A 143 -4.88 -3.48 7.51
C VAL A 143 -4.89 -2.10 8.13
N LEU A 144 -4.95 -1.08 7.29
CA LEU A 144 -4.84 0.32 7.71
C LEU A 144 -6.18 0.93 8.11
N SER A 145 -7.30 0.47 7.53
CA SER A 145 -8.66 0.84 7.94
C SER A 145 -9.72 0.08 7.11
N PHE A 146 -10.95 0.02 7.62
CA PHE A 146 -12.10 -0.66 7.00
C PHE A 146 -13.25 0.27 6.59
N SER A 147 -13.28 1.53 7.04
CA SER A 147 -14.42 2.44 6.86
C SER A 147 -13.93 3.89 6.77
N HIS A 148 -14.23 4.54 5.64
CA HIS A 148 -14.08 5.97 5.45
C HIS A 148 -15.32 6.48 4.71
N SER A 149 -15.74 7.69 5.05
CA SER A 149 -16.77 8.48 4.38
C SER A 149 -16.16 9.74 3.84
#